data_AF-A0A524MU82-F1
#
_entry.id   AF-A0A524MU82-F1
#
_cell.length_a   1.000
_cell.length_b   1.000
_cell.length_c   1.000
_cell.angle_alpha   90.00
_cell.angle_beta   90.00
_cell.angle_gamma   90.00
#
_symmetry.space_group_name_H-M   'P 1'
#
loop_
_entity.id
_entity.type
_entity.pdbx_description
1 polymer ?
#
loop_
_entity_poly.entity_id
_entity_poly.type
_entity_poly.pdbx_seq_one_letter_code
_entity_poly.pdbx_strand_id
1 'polypeptide(L)'
;MCLVFLPFYAAAPSNFVFWLIKYHSGREAGGAVALLAYKAGFISRVVQAYFVAVSLLAALVIWRAFQPRTGEKGRCAAVSGRCTLVCALWLCVAAVSLLHFMAPFPYDDYQAAIFPLFAVALASGLARAMSTAQRATWLVVTVLLLSTAASFSSPINMAWALQERDRIWFRVKEQAPLARLQAAGKLVRDLSGLGSGAVLLTQDTYLAVESGLRVPEGLEMGPFAYYPDMSTADAKKRHVLNAELMKELLTNSDSPVAAFSGYSLTIKCPEVTELPESEQAELRGLLLERYELREEIERFGQASTTLQIYVRKTE
;
A
#
# COMPACT_ATOMS: atom_id res chain seq x y z
N MET A 1 -18.99 -6.36 10.61
CA MET A 1 -18.18 -5.36 9.89
C MET A 1 -19.03 -4.35 9.10
N CYS A 2 -20.12 -4.75 8.41
CA CYS A 2 -20.92 -3.81 7.58
C CYS A 2 -21.54 -2.61 8.34
N LEU A 3 -21.89 -2.78 9.62
CA LEU A 3 -22.48 -1.70 10.43
C LEU A 3 -21.54 -0.53 10.69
N VAL A 4 -20.22 -0.76 10.70
CA VAL A 4 -19.21 0.30 10.93
C VAL A 4 -19.17 1.29 9.76
N PHE A 5 -19.55 0.83 8.56
CA PHE A 5 -19.56 1.65 7.36
C PHE A 5 -20.89 2.35 7.10
N LEU A 6 -21.95 2.00 7.84
CA LEU A 6 -23.29 2.53 7.62
C LEU A 6 -23.38 4.06 7.76
N PRO A 7 -22.73 4.71 8.75
CA PRO A 7 -22.76 6.18 8.86
C PRO A 7 -22.15 6.88 7.64
N PHE A 8 -21.06 6.32 7.08
CA PHE A 8 -20.40 6.88 5.90
C PHE A 8 -21.23 6.70 4.63
N TYR A 9 -21.86 5.53 4.47
CA TYR A 9 -22.80 5.30 3.36
C TYR A 9 -24.00 6.24 3.45
N ALA A 10 -24.56 6.47 4.63
CA ALA A 10 -25.69 7.36 4.83
C ALA A 10 -25.33 8.84 4.55
N ALA A 11 -24.13 9.27 4.96
CA ALA A 11 -23.68 10.65 4.76
C ALA A 11 -23.35 10.98 3.30
N ALA A 12 -22.75 10.03 2.55
CA ALA A 12 -22.30 10.28 1.19
C ALA A 12 -22.39 9.01 0.31
N PRO A 13 -23.59 8.53 -0.06
CA PRO A 13 -23.78 7.21 -0.66
C PRO A 13 -23.06 7.06 -2.00
N SER A 14 -23.10 8.09 -2.86
CA SER A 14 -22.43 8.04 -4.17
C SER A 14 -20.91 8.01 -4.04
N ASN A 15 -20.35 8.81 -3.11
CA ASN A 15 -18.91 8.85 -2.89
C ASN A 15 -18.44 7.58 -2.19
N PHE A 16 -19.21 7.06 -1.23
CA PHE A 16 -18.94 5.80 -0.57
C PHE A 16 -18.85 4.64 -1.57
N VAL A 17 -19.85 4.49 -2.44
CA VAL A 17 -19.84 3.42 -3.47
C VAL A 17 -18.69 3.62 -4.45
N PHE A 18 -18.40 4.87 -4.84
CA PHE A 18 -17.30 5.15 -5.73
C PHE A 18 -15.96 4.74 -5.11
N TRP A 19 -15.65 5.22 -3.90
CA TRP A 19 -14.36 5.00 -3.27
C TRP A 19 -14.16 3.57 -2.77
N LEU A 20 -15.20 2.94 -2.22
CA LEU A 20 -15.07 1.57 -1.67
C LEU A 20 -15.13 0.50 -2.76
N ILE A 21 -15.90 0.71 -3.83
CA ILE A 21 -16.16 -0.32 -4.84
C ILE A 21 -15.55 0.09 -6.18
N LYS A 22 -16.01 1.21 -6.76
CA LYS A 22 -15.67 1.55 -8.16
C LYS A 22 -14.18 1.85 -8.36
N TYR A 23 -13.53 2.50 -7.40
CA TYR A 23 -12.11 2.79 -7.45
C TYR A 23 -11.28 1.50 -7.56
N HIS A 24 -11.59 0.50 -6.73
CA HIS A 24 -10.86 -0.77 -6.75
C HIS A 24 -11.27 -1.68 -7.92
N SER A 25 -12.53 -1.64 -8.37
CA SER A 25 -12.97 -2.41 -9.54
C SER A 25 -12.53 -1.78 -10.87
N GLY A 26 -12.23 -0.48 -10.88
CA GLY A 26 -11.75 0.25 -12.06
C GLY A 26 -10.27 0.01 -12.37
N ARG A 27 -9.55 -0.74 -11.53
CA ARG A 27 -8.18 -1.17 -11.85
C ARG A 27 -8.22 -2.32 -12.84
N GLU A 28 -7.72 -2.07 -14.05
CA GLU A 28 -7.56 -3.10 -15.06
C GLU A 28 -6.21 -3.80 -14.88
N ALA A 29 -6.23 -5.13 -14.84
CA ALA A 29 -5.01 -5.95 -14.77
C ALA A 29 -4.33 -6.13 -16.15
N GLY A 30 -4.85 -5.45 -17.18
CA GLY A 30 -4.49 -5.68 -18.58
C GLY A 30 -5.01 -7.03 -19.10
N GLY A 31 -4.25 -7.65 -20.00
CA GLY A 31 -4.61 -8.93 -20.62
C GLY A 31 -4.52 -10.14 -19.68
N ALA A 32 -5.01 -11.30 -20.14
CA ALA A 32 -5.04 -12.54 -19.36
C ALA A 32 -3.66 -12.97 -18.82
N VAL A 33 -2.59 -12.75 -19.59
CA VAL A 33 -1.21 -13.05 -19.17
C VAL A 33 -0.78 -12.18 -17.99
N ALA A 34 -1.04 -10.88 -18.06
CA ALA A 34 -0.72 -9.94 -16.98
C ALA A 34 -1.53 -10.27 -15.72
N LEU A 35 -2.82 -10.59 -15.85
CA LEU A 35 -3.66 -11.05 -14.74
C LEU A 35 -3.07 -12.30 -14.06
N LEU A 36 -2.68 -13.31 -14.82
CA LEU A 36 -2.04 -14.53 -14.28
C LEU A 36 -0.71 -14.21 -13.60
N ALA A 37 0.10 -13.32 -14.19
CA ALA A 37 1.35 -12.87 -13.58
C ALA A 37 1.11 -12.16 -12.24
N TYR A 38 0.09 -11.30 -12.14
CA TYR A 38 -0.29 -10.67 -10.88
C TYR A 38 -0.79 -11.69 -9.84
N LYS A 39 -1.56 -12.70 -10.24
CA LYS A 39 -1.99 -13.78 -9.33
C LYS A 39 -0.80 -14.59 -8.80
N ALA A 40 0.13 -14.95 -9.68
CA ALA A 40 1.35 -15.65 -9.30
C ALA A 40 2.23 -14.79 -8.38
N GLY A 41 2.35 -13.49 -8.70
CA GLY A 41 3.04 -12.50 -7.87
C GLY A 41 2.44 -12.38 -6.48
N PHE A 42 1.11 -12.34 -6.35
CA PHE A 42 0.40 -12.35 -5.07
C PHE A 42 0.78 -13.58 -4.23
N ILE A 43 0.68 -14.79 -4.81
CA ILE A 43 1.00 -16.02 -4.09
C ILE A 43 2.47 -15.99 -3.64
N SER A 44 3.38 -15.64 -4.55
CA SER A 44 4.81 -15.55 -4.27
C SER A 44 5.10 -14.59 -3.12
N ARG A 45 4.53 -13.37 -3.16
CA ARG A 45 4.72 -12.35 -2.11
C ARG A 45 4.14 -12.76 -0.77
N VAL A 46 2.95 -13.38 -0.75
CA VAL A 46 2.35 -13.92 0.49
C VAL A 46 3.22 -15.04 1.07
N VAL A 47 3.70 -15.97 0.26
CA VAL A 47 4.60 -17.04 0.72
C VAL A 47 5.91 -16.46 1.25
N GLN A 48 6.48 -15.47 0.58
CA GLN A 48 7.72 -14.82 1.01
C GLN A 48 7.55 -14.06 2.33
N ALA A 49 6.48 -13.26 2.45
CA ALA A 49 6.21 -12.45 3.64
C ALA A 49 5.89 -13.32 4.87
N TYR A 50 5.23 -14.47 4.67
CA TYR A 50 4.75 -15.34 5.75
C TYR A 50 5.36 -16.73 5.71
N PHE A 51 6.60 -16.85 5.24
CA PHE A 51 7.27 -18.11 4.91
C PHE A 51 7.19 -19.17 6.01
N VAL A 52 7.49 -18.80 7.26
CA VAL A 52 7.46 -19.73 8.40
C VAL A 52 6.04 -20.27 8.63
N ALA A 53 5.04 -19.40 8.63
CA ALA A 53 3.65 -19.80 8.87
C ALA A 53 3.09 -20.65 7.71
N VAL A 54 3.40 -20.29 6.46
CA VAL A 54 3.00 -21.10 5.29
C VAL A 54 3.67 -22.47 5.30
N SER A 55 4.96 -22.54 5.65
CA SER A 55 5.69 -23.81 5.75
C SER A 55 5.13 -24.71 6.84
N LEU A 56 4.78 -24.15 7.99
CA LEU A 56 4.12 -24.87 9.08
C LEU A 56 2.72 -25.35 8.69
N LEU A 57 1.95 -24.55 7.95
CA LEU A 57 0.67 -24.97 7.39
C LEU A 57 0.85 -26.16 6.45
N ALA A 58 1.81 -26.08 5.51
CA ALA A 58 2.11 -27.18 4.59
C ALA A 58 2.51 -28.45 5.35
N ALA A 59 3.38 -28.34 6.35
CA ALA A 59 3.78 -29.46 7.20
C ALA A 59 2.58 -30.06 7.96
N LEU A 60 1.69 -29.23 8.50
CA LEU A 60 0.47 -29.68 9.19
C LEU A 60 -0.49 -30.40 8.24
N VAL A 61 -0.68 -29.89 7.02
CA VAL A 61 -1.53 -30.51 5.99
C VAL A 61 -0.95 -31.86 5.55
N ILE A 62 0.35 -31.92 5.26
CA ILE A 62 1.05 -33.16 4.91
C ILE A 62 0.93 -34.17 6.05
N TRP A 63 1.25 -33.77 7.28
CA TRP A 63 1.13 -34.63 8.45
C TRP A 63 -0.27 -35.21 8.61
N ARG A 64 -1.33 -34.40 8.45
CA ARG A 64 -2.72 -34.88 8.49
C ARG A 64 -3.08 -35.82 7.35
N ALA A 65 -2.54 -35.61 6.15
CA ALA A 65 -2.80 -36.46 5.00
C ALA A 65 -2.22 -37.87 5.16
N PHE A 66 -1.10 -38.00 5.89
CA PHE A 66 -0.41 -39.28 6.14
C PHE A 66 -0.72 -39.92 7.50
N GLN A 67 -1.51 -39.26 8.35
CA GLN A 67 -2.00 -39.87 9.58
C GLN A 67 -2.92 -41.05 9.23
N PRO A 68 -2.67 -42.27 9.77
CA PRO A 68 -3.59 -43.37 9.63
C PRO A 68 -4.97 -42.91 10.11
N ARG A 69 -6.00 -43.07 9.28
CA ARG A 69 -7.40 -42.90 9.69
C ARG A 69 -7.75 -44.01 10.66
N THR A 70 -7.24 -43.95 11.88
CA THR A 70 -7.72 -44.78 12.97
C THR A 70 -9.20 -44.45 13.12
N GLY A 71 -10.04 -45.48 13.02
CA GLY A 71 -11.50 -45.38 13.02
C GLY A 71 -12.09 -44.94 14.36
N GLU A 72 -11.54 -43.94 15.03
CA GLU A 72 -12.17 -43.27 16.17
C GLU A 72 -13.33 -42.38 15.67
N LYS A 73 -14.39 -43.02 15.17
CA LYS A 73 -15.72 -42.41 14.98
C LYS A 73 -16.37 -41.94 16.31
N GLY A 74 -15.68 -42.08 17.45
CA GLY A 74 -16.27 -41.93 18.78
C GLY A 74 -15.90 -40.68 19.60
N ARG A 75 -15.02 -39.77 19.13
CA ARG A 75 -14.58 -38.59 19.93
C ARG A 75 -15.11 -37.24 19.47
N CYS A 76 -16.06 -37.19 18.54
CA CYS A 76 -16.63 -35.93 18.04
C CYS A 76 -17.70 -35.29 18.95
N ALA A 77 -18.20 -35.97 20.00
CA ALA A 77 -19.34 -35.47 20.77
C ALA A 77 -19.00 -34.39 21.83
N ALA A 78 -17.73 -34.21 22.21
CA ALA A 78 -17.34 -33.30 23.30
C ALA A 78 -16.63 -31.99 22.86
N VAL A 79 -16.57 -31.68 21.57
CA VAL A 79 -15.76 -30.56 21.02
C VAL A 79 -16.58 -29.62 20.11
N SER A 80 -17.88 -29.44 20.34
CA SER A 80 -18.73 -28.67 19.41
C SER A 80 -18.40 -27.16 19.35
N GLY A 81 -18.01 -26.53 20.46
CA GLY A 81 -17.71 -25.08 20.50
C GLY A 81 -16.31 -24.72 19.98
N ARG A 82 -15.26 -25.44 20.43
CA ARG A 82 -13.85 -25.12 20.09
C ARG A 82 -13.46 -25.53 18.67
N CYS A 83 -14.15 -26.51 18.06
CA CYS A 83 -13.94 -26.82 16.64
C CYS A 83 -14.59 -25.74 15.77
N THR A 84 -15.79 -25.28 16.13
CA THR A 84 -16.53 -24.24 15.39
C THR A 84 -15.74 -22.93 15.32
N LEU A 85 -15.15 -22.45 16.43
CA LEU A 85 -14.34 -21.23 16.41
C LEU A 85 -13.11 -21.34 15.50
N VAL A 86 -12.34 -22.44 15.59
CA VAL A 86 -11.14 -22.62 14.75
C VAL A 86 -11.52 -22.76 13.27
N CYS A 87 -12.61 -23.46 12.96
CA CYS A 87 -13.15 -23.51 11.60
C CYS A 87 -13.58 -22.12 11.11
N ALA A 88 -14.24 -21.32 11.95
CA ALA A 88 -14.62 -19.96 11.62
C ALA A 88 -13.39 -19.08 11.32
N LEU A 89 -12.31 -19.20 12.10
CA LEU A 89 -11.05 -18.50 11.83
C LEU A 89 -10.44 -18.89 10.48
N TRP A 90 -10.38 -20.19 10.17
CA TRP A 90 -9.91 -20.67 8.85
C TRP A 90 -10.78 -20.16 7.71
N LEU A 91 -12.10 -20.16 7.88
CA LEU A 91 -13.04 -19.64 6.89
C LEU A 91 -12.84 -18.14 6.69
N CYS A 92 -12.63 -17.35 7.75
CA CYS A 92 -12.33 -15.93 7.65
C CYS A 92 -11.03 -15.68 6.87
N VAL A 93 -9.96 -16.40 7.22
CA VAL A 93 -8.68 -16.30 6.50
C VAL A 93 -8.87 -16.65 5.02
N ALA A 94 -9.48 -17.79 4.72
CA ALA A 94 -9.71 -18.23 3.35
C ALA A 94 -10.59 -17.25 2.56
N ALA A 95 -11.67 -16.74 3.15
CA ALA A 95 -12.58 -15.81 2.49
C ALA A 95 -11.88 -14.48 2.15
N VAL A 96 -11.13 -13.90 3.09
CA VAL A 96 -10.41 -12.64 2.88
C VAL A 96 -9.24 -12.82 1.90
N SER A 97 -8.47 -13.90 2.03
CA SER A 97 -7.40 -14.21 1.08
C SER A 97 -7.95 -14.45 -0.33
N LEU A 98 -9.07 -15.17 -0.47
CA LEU A 98 -9.71 -15.41 -1.77
C LEU A 98 -10.28 -14.12 -2.35
N LEU A 99 -10.91 -13.26 -1.55
CA LEU A 99 -11.43 -11.97 -2.01
C LEU A 99 -10.31 -11.11 -2.61
N HIS A 100 -9.19 -10.95 -1.89
CA HIS A 100 -8.05 -10.18 -2.40
C HIS A 100 -7.36 -10.86 -3.58
N PHE A 101 -7.32 -12.20 -3.61
CA PHE A 101 -6.81 -12.93 -4.74
C PHE A 101 -7.69 -12.78 -5.99
N MET A 102 -9.02 -12.72 -5.83
CA MET A 102 -9.97 -12.59 -6.94
C MET A 102 -10.11 -11.17 -7.48
N ALA A 103 -9.70 -10.14 -6.71
CA ALA A 103 -9.68 -8.76 -7.19
C ALA A 103 -8.91 -8.61 -8.51
N PRO A 104 -9.35 -7.79 -9.49
CA PRO A 104 -8.66 -7.63 -10.78
C PRO A 104 -7.17 -7.40 -10.59
N PHE A 105 -6.81 -6.46 -9.72
CA PHE A 105 -5.47 -6.28 -9.18
C PHE A 105 -5.41 -6.87 -7.76
N PRO A 106 -4.68 -7.98 -7.50
CA PRO A 106 -4.56 -8.56 -6.18
C PRO A 106 -3.80 -7.66 -5.20
N TYR A 107 -4.18 -7.72 -3.92
CA TYR A 107 -3.55 -6.94 -2.85
C TYR A 107 -3.04 -7.87 -1.74
N ASP A 108 -1.76 -8.21 -1.77
CA ASP A 108 -1.12 -9.04 -0.75
C ASP A 108 -0.93 -8.31 0.59
N ASP A 109 -0.79 -6.98 0.56
CA ASP A 109 -0.57 -6.17 1.77
C ASP A 109 -1.75 -6.27 2.76
N TYR A 110 -2.99 -6.48 2.27
CA TYR A 110 -4.14 -6.70 3.15
C TYR A 110 -4.09 -8.03 3.90
N GLN A 111 -3.21 -8.96 3.52
CA GLN A 111 -2.99 -10.17 4.31
C GLN A 111 -2.35 -9.83 5.67
N ALA A 112 -1.68 -8.69 5.83
CA ALA A 112 -1.11 -8.27 7.11
C ALA A 112 -2.21 -8.13 8.18
N ALA A 113 -3.38 -7.63 7.81
CA ALA A 113 -4.52 -7.48 8.72
C ALA A 113 -5.15 -8.82 9.12
N ILE A 114 -5.12 -9.84 8.23
CA ILE A 114 -5.69 -11.16 8.50
C ILE A 114 -4.68 -12.14 9.12
N PHE A 115 -3.39 -11.85 9.01
CA PHE A 115 -2.31 -12.72 9.46
C PHE A 115 -2.40 -13.13 10.95
N PRO A 116 -2.80 -12.25 11.90
CA PRO A 116 -2.99 -12.67 13.29
C PRO A 116 -4.03 -13.79 13.44
N LEU A 117 -5.13 -13.75 12.67
CA LEU A 117 -6.15 -14.80 12.71
C LEU A 117 -5.60 -16.12 12.13
N PHE A 118 -4.82 -16.02 11.04
CA PHE A 118 -4.13 -17.17 10.46
C PHE A 118 -3.15 -17.79 11.46
N ALA A 119 -2.35 -16.99 12.16
CA ALA A 119 -1.41 -17.48 13.17
C ALA A 119 -2.13 -18.21 14.32
N VAL A 120 -3.25 -17.69 14.82
CA VAL A 120 -4.05 -18.35 15.88
C VAL A 120 -4.65 -19.66 15.38
N ALA A 121 -5.21 -19.68 14.17
CA ALA A 121 -5.80 -20.88 13.58
C ALA A 121 -4.75 -21.98 13.36
N LEU A 122 -3.56 -21.59 12.88
CA LEU A 122 -2.41 -22.46 12.66
C LEU A 122 -1.85 -22.99 13.97
N ALA A 123 -1.58 -22.12 14.96
CA ALA A 123 -1.11 -22.51 16.28
C ALA A 123 -2.06 -23.49 16.96
N SER A 124 -3.37 -23.27 16.85
CA SER A 124 -4.39 -24.19 17.36
C SER A 124 -4.34 -25.57 16.68
N GLY A 125 -4.07 -25.60 15.37
CA GLY A 125 -3.91 -26.83 14.60
C GLY A 125 -2.66 -27.61 15.00
N LEU A 126 -1.52 -26.91 15.15
CA LEU A 126 -0.25 -27.46 15.56
C LEU A 126 -0.28 -27.97 17.00
N ALA A 127 -0.88 -27.21 17.93
CA ALA A 127 -1.00 -27.61 19.33
C ALA A 127 -1.76 -28.95 19.49
N ARG A 128 -2.79 -29.19 18.67
CA ARG A 128 -3.51 -30.48 18.65
C ARG A 128 -2.69 -31.62 18.05
N ALA A 129 -1.72 -31.33 17.18
CA ALA A 129 -0.82 -32.33 16.61
C ALA A 129 0.27 -32.76 17.59
N MET A 130 0.57 -31.95 18.61
CA MET A 130 1.58 -32.24 19.61
C MET A 130 1.01 -33.10 20.74
N SER A 131 1.59 -34.28 20.94
CA SER A 131 1.13 -35.24 21.94
C SER A 131 1.76 -35.05 23.34
N THR A 132 2.81 -34.23 23.46
CA THR A 132 3.52 -34.00 24.72
C THR A 132 3.94 -32.53 24.87
N ALA A 133 4.04 -32.07 26.13
CA ALA A 133 4.49 -30.72 26.44
C ALA A 133 5.92 -30.45 25.93
N GLN A 134 6.82 -31.44 26.05
CA GLN A 134 8.20 -31.32 25.55
C GLN A 134 8.25 -31.08 24.03
N ARG A 135 7.43 -31.80 23.24
CA ARG A 135 7.34 -31.59 21.78
C ARG A 135 6.78 -30.20 21.46
N ALA A 136 5.78 -29.73 22.22
CA ALA A 136 5.25 -28.38 22.07
C ALA A 136 6.31 -27.31 22.39
N THR A 137 7.11 -27.48 23.46
CA THR A 137 8.22 -26.57 23.78
C THR A 137 9.24 -26.51 22.64
N TRP A 138 9.68 -27.66 22.14
CA TRP A 138 10.61 -27.70 21.01
C TRP A 138 10.03 -27.02 19.76
N LEU A 139 8.75 -27.27 19.43
CA LEU A 139 8.10 -26.59 18.33
C LEU A 139 8.12 -25.07 18.50
N VAL A 140 7.76 -24.56 19.69
CA VAL A 140 7.78 -23.12 19.97
C VAL A 140 9.17 -22.53 19.80
N VAL A 141 10.20 -23.19 20.36
CA VAL A 141 11.60 -22.76 20.22
C VAL A 141 12.03 -22.77 18.75
N THR A 142 11.72 -23.84 18.00
CA THR A 142 12.03 -23.91 16.58
C THR A 142 11.32 -22.81 15.79
N VAL A 143 10.05 -22.55 16.04
CA VAL A 143 9.28 -21.49 15.36
C VAL A 143 9.87 -20.12 15.69
N LEU A 144 10.25 -19.86 16.93
CA LEU A 144 10.91 -18.61 17.33
C LEU A 144 12.24 -18.42 16.60
N LEU A 145 13.09 -19.45 16.58
CA LEU A 145 14.38 -19.41 15.90
C LEU A 145 14.23 -19.21 14.39
N LEU A 146 13.31 -19.94 13.75
CA LEU A 146 13.04 -19.81 12.31
C LEU A 146 12.43 -18.45 11.97
N SER A 147 11.54 -17.91 12.80
CA SER A 147 10.96 -16.57 12.59
C SER A 147 12.02 -15.49 12.74
N THR A 148 12.91 -15.64 13.72
CA THR A 148 14.06 -14.74 13.92
C THR A 148 15.00 -14.79 12.72
N ALA A 149 15.41 -15.99 12.30
CA ALA A 149 16.27 -16.17 11.14
C ALA A 149 15.62 -15.63 9.84
N ALA A 150 14.33 -15.92 9.62
CA ALA A 150 13.58 -15.41 8.48
C ALA A 150 13.54 -13.87 8.48
N SER A 151 13.30 -13.25 9.63
CA SER A 151 13.33 -11.79 9.80
C SER A 151 14.71 -11.21 9.48
N PHE A 152 15.80 -11.77 10.03
CA PHE A 152 17.16 -11.29 9.73
C PHE A 152 17.57 -11.49 8.27
N SER A 153 17.08 -12.55 7.62
CA SER A 153 17.34 -12.81 6.19
C SER A 153 16.42 -12.02 5.26
N SER A 154 15.43 -11.29 5.79
CA SER A 154 14.40 -10.64 4.98
C SER A 154 14.99 -9.48 4.16
N PRO A 155 14.80 -9.48 2.83
CA PRO A 155 15.17 -8.33 2.00
C PRO A 155 14.48 -7.03 2.42
N ILE A 156 13.30 -7.11 3.05
CA ILE A 156 12.54 -5.94 3.54
C ILE A 156 13.31 -5.24 4.67
N ASN A 157 13.79 -6.00 5.66
CA ASN A 157 14.55 -5.44 6.78
C ASN A 157 15.89 -4.89 6.30
N MET A 158 16.53 -5.56 5.34
CA MET A 158 17.74 -5.06 4.70
C MET A 158 17.48 -3.72 3.98
N ALA A 159 16.35 -3.60 3.27
CA ALA A 159 15.97 -2.37 2.57
C ALA A 159 15.68 -1.18 3.51
N TRP A 160 15.62 -1.39 4.83
CA TRP A 160 15.55 -0.27 5.78
C TRP A 160 16.88 0.45 5.88
N ALA A 161 18.00 -0.28 5.92
CA ALA A 161 19.35 0.27 6.04
C ALA A 161 20.03 0.53 4.69
N LEU A 162 19.75 -0.31 3.69
CA LEU A 162 20.37 -0.23 2.37
C LEU A 162 19.45 0.43 1.35
N GLN A 163 20.07 1.19 0.46
CA GLN A 163 19.42 1.90 -0.63
C GLN A 163 19.36 1.03 -1.89
N GLU A 164 20.52 0.61 -2.38
CA GLU A 164 20.68 -0.20 -3.58
C GLU A 164 21.64 -1.34 -3.25
N ARG A 165 21.35 -2.51 -3.81
CA ARG A 165 22.22 -3.67 -3.76
C ARG A 165 22.52 -4.11 -5.17
N ASP A 166 23.76 -3.94 -5.58
CA ASP A 166 24.34 -4.70 -6.68
C ASP A 166 25.22 -5.83 -6.12
N ARG A 167 25.68 -6.73 -6.99
CA ARG A 167 26.57 -7.84 -6.66
C ARG A 167 27.89 -7.37 -6.02
N ILE A 168 28.34 -6.16 -6.35
CA ILE A 168 29.61 -5.59 -5.90
C ILE A 168 29.39 -4.49 -4.85
N TRP A 169 28.38 -3.64 -5.05
CA TRP A 169 28.20 -2.42 -4.28
C TRP A 169 26.94 -2.47 -3.41
N PHE A 170 27.13 -2.21 -2.12
CA PHE A 170 26.05 -1.98 -1.16
C PHE A 170 26.04 -0.50 -0.80
N ARG A 171 25.01 0.22 -1.25
CA ARG A 171 24.86 1.64 -0.92
C ARG A 171 24.02 1.75 0.35
N VAL A 172 24.64 2.20 1.44
CA VAL A 172 23.96 2.48 2.70
C VAL A 172 23.19 3.80 2.54
N LYS A 173 22.01 3.90 3.16
CA LYS A 173 21.29 5.17 3.21
C LYS A 173 22.05 6.15 4.09
N GLU A 174 22.38 7.32 3.54
CA GLU A 174 23.05 8.40 4.28
C GLU A 174 22.17 8.97 5.40
N GLN A 175 20.85 8.97 5.19
CA GLN A 175 19.88 9.45 6.16
C GLN A 175 18.56 8.67 6.07
N ALA A 176 17.81 8.67 7.16
CA ALA A 176 16.47 8.10 7.19
C ALA A 176 15.52 8.87 6.26
N PRO A 177 14.56 8.21 5.55
CA PRO A 177 13.59 8.89 4.70
C PRO A 177 12.80 10.00 5.42
N LEU A 178 12.49 9.81 6.70
CA LEU A 178 11.81 10.83 7.51
C LEU A 178 12.68 12.06 7.74
N ALA A 179 13.97 11.90 8.01
CA ALA A 179 14.88 13.04 8.17
C ALA A 179 15.01 13.85 6.87
N ARG A 180 15.04 13.15 5.73
CA ARG A 180 15.02 13.79 4.40
C ARG A 180 13.71 14.55 4.15
N LEU A 181 12.57 13.98 4.54
CA LEU A 181 11.28 14.65 4.49
C LEU A 181 11.26 15.93 5.34
N GLN A 182 11.75 15.87 6.57
CA GLN A 182 11.84 17.01 7.48
C GLN A 182 12.73 18.13 6.91
N ALA A 183 13.87 17.77 6.31
CA ALA A 183 14.74 18.72 5.63
C ALA A 183 14.06 19.38 4.42
N ALA A 184 13.38 18.60 3.58
CA ALA A 184 12.62 19.11 2.44
C ALA A 184 11.47 20.02 2.90
N GLY A 185 10.74 19.64 3.94
CA GLY A 185 9.64 20.45 4.49
C GLY A 185 10.13 21.77 5.08
N LYS A 186 11.30 21.77 5.74
CA LYS A 186 11.96 23.02 6.16
C LYS A 186 12.30 23.90 4.96
N LEU A 187 12.92 23.35 3.93
CA LEU A 187 13.28 24.10 2.72
C LEU A 187 12.05 24.71 2.05
N VAL A 188 10.96 23.94 1.89
CA VAL A 188 9.71 24.42 1.30
C VAL A 188 9.10 25.55 2.13
N ARG A 189 9.09 25.45 3.47
CA ARG A 189 8.65 26.55 4.34
C ARG A 189 9.48 27.80 4.12
N ASP A 190 10.80 27.67 4.16
CA ASP A 190 11.74 28.80 4.03
C ASP A 190 11.56 29.49 2.67
N LEU A 191 11.37 28.72 1.58
CA LEU A 191 11.13 29.25 0.24
C LEU A 191 9.75 29.88 0.07
N SER A 192 8.72 29.31 0.72
CA SER A 192 7.36 29.84 0.58
C SER A 192 7.23 31.23 1.19
N GLY A 193 7.96 31.51 2.28
CA GLY A 193 7.78 32.73 3.07
C GLY A 193 6.37 32.86 3.67
N LEU A 194 5.54 31.82 3.57
CA LEU A 194 4.14 31.83 4.00
C LEU A 194 4.00 31.26 5.41
N GLY A 195 2.98 31.75 6.12
CA GLY A 195 2.57 31.19 7.41
C GLY A 195 1.93 29.80 7.27
N SER A 196 1.78 29.12 8.42
CA SER A 196 1.10 27.83 8.47
C SER A 196 -0.31 27.90 7.88
N GLY A 197 -0.69 26.88 7.11
CA GLY A 197 -2.01 26.79 6.48
C GLY A 197 -2.11 27.36 5.06
N ALA A 198 -1.05 27.98 4.55
CA ALA A 198 -0.93 28.34 3.15
C ALA A 198 -0.86 27.11 2.22
N VAL A 199 -1.06 27.31 0.92
CA VAL A 199 -1.10 26.24 -0.08
C VAL A 199 0.28 26.02 -0.71
N LEU A 200 0.70 24.76 -0.76
CA LEU A 200 1.83 24.25 -1.55
C LEU A 200 1.26 23.53 -2.77
N LEU A 201 1.63 23.95 -3.98
CA LEU A 201 1.22 23.21 -5.19
C LEU A 201 1.99 21.88 -5.26
N THR A 202 1.35 20.79 -4.82
CA THR A 202 1.98 19.45 -4.76
C THR A 202 0.94 18.33 -4.79
N GLN A 203 1.37 17.13 -5.24
CA GLN A 203 0.69 15.86 -4.99
C GLN A 203 1.35 15.05 -3.85
N ASP A 204 2.46 15.51 -3.29
CA ASP A 204 3.14 14.88 -2.16
C ASP A 204 2.53 15.38 -0.84
N THR A 205 1.38 14.83 -0.47
CA THR A 205 0.60 15.26 0.72
C THR A 205 1.40 15.21 2.01
N TYR A 206 2.30 14.25 2.15
CA TYR A 206 3.20 14.13 3.31
C TYR A 206 4.23 15.28 3.38
N LEU A 207 4.65 15.85 2.25
CA LEU A 207 5.49 17.05 2.21
C LEU A 207 4.70 18.29 2.63
N ALA A 208 3.44 18.43 2.19
CA ALA A 208 2.57 19.52 2.64
C ALA A 208 2.37 19.47 4.16
N VAL A 209 2.06 18.29 4.72
CA VAL A 209 1.93 18.08 6.16
C VAL A 209 3.22 18.43 6.91
N GLU A 210 4.37 17.88 6.47
CA GLU A 210 5.66 18.18 7.10
C GLU A 210 5.99 19.68 7.03
N SER A 211 5.61 20.35 5.95
CA SER A 211 5.81 21.79 5.77
C SER A 211 4.82 22.65 6.56
N GLY A 212 3.78 22.07 7.19
CA GLY A 212 2.71 22.84 7.83
C GLY A 212 1.84 23.61 6.83
N LEU A 213 1.80 23.15 5.58
CA LEU A 213 1.06 23.72 4.45
C LEU A 213 -0.10 22.79 4.05
N ARG A 214 -1.04 23.32 3.27
CA ARG A 214 -2.14 22.58 2.66
C ARG A 214 -1.80 22.21 1.23
N VAL A 215 -2.45 21.17 0.72
CA VAL A 215 -2.48 20.88 -0.72
C VAL A 215 -3.64 21.65 -1.38
N PRO A 216 -3.60 21.87 -2.70
CA PRO A 216 -4.74 22.42 -3.43
C PRO A 216 -5.97 21.52 -3.30
N GLU A 217 -7.15 22.12 -3.37
CA GLU A 217 -8.40 21.35 -3.38
C GLU A 217 -8.42 20.39 -4.57
N GLY A 218 -8.82 19.15 -4.32
CA GLY A 218 -8.82 18.08 -5.31
C GLY A 218 -7.52 17.27 -5.37
N LEU A 219 -6.43 17.70 -4.70
CA LEU A 219 -5.17 16.97 -4.60
C LEU A 219 -4.97 16.24 -3.27
N GLU A 220 -6.01 16.10 -2.44
CA GLU A 220 -5.92 15.48 -1.11
C GLU A 220 -5.58 13.99 -1.15
N MET A 221 -5.88 13.32 -2.28
CA MET A 221 -5.49 11.92 -2.55
C MET A 221 -4.05 11.79 -3.09
N GLY A 222 -3.31 12.89 -3.14
CA GLY A 222 -1.92 12.94 -3.58
C GLY A 222 -1.75 12.46 -5.02
N PRO A 223 -0.86 11.48 -5.31
CA PRO A 223 -0.68 10.96 -6.66
C PRO A 223 -1.95 10.33 -7.26
N PHE A 224 -2.93 9.95 -6.45
CA PHE A 224 -4.18 9.32 -6.89
C PHE A 224 -5.33 10.30 -7.14
N ALA A 225 -5.03 11.59 -7.22
CA ALA A 225 -6.01 12.67 -7.36
C ALA A 225 -6.46 12.95 -8.82
N TYR A 226 -5.78 12.40 -9.82
CA TYR A 226 -5.99 12.76 -11.23
C TYR A 226 -6.82 11.71 -11.99
N TYR A 227 -8.00 12.12 -12.47
CA TYR A 227 -8.99 11.31 -13.20
C TYR A 227 -9.29 11.96 -14.56
N PRO A 228 -8.38 11.85 -15.55
CA PRO A 228 -8.44 12.64 -16.78
C PRO A 228 -9.78 12.50 -17.53
N ASP A 229 -10.32 11.29 -17.57
CA ASP A 229 -11.54 10.94 -18.31
C ASP A 229 -12.85 11.24 -17.55
N MET A 230 -12.77 11.72 -16.30
CA MET A 230 -13.95 12.03 -15.50
C MET A 230 -14.58 13.37 -15.91
N SER A 231 -15.91 13.43 -15.94
CA SER A 231 -16.60 14.70 -16.19
C SER A 231 -16.27 15.74 -15.11
N THR A 232 -16.18 17.02 -15.48
CA THR A 232 -15.84 18.11 -14.55
C THR A 232 -16.83 18.20 -13.38
N ALA A 233 -18.12 17.94 -13.63
CA ALA A 233 -19.13 17.89 -12.58
C ALA A 233 -18.90 16.72 -11.59
N ASP A 234 -18.55 15.54 -12.10
CA ASP A 234 -18.27 14.38 -11.26
C ASP A 234 -16.97 14.52 -10.47
N ALA A 235 -15.95 15.14 -11.08
CA ALA A 235 -14.66 15.41 -10.47
C ALA A 235 -14.80 16.35 -9.27
N LYS A 236 -15.50 17.49 -9.46
CA LYS A 236 -15.82 18.44 -8.38
C LYS A 236 -16.60 17.77 -7.25
N LYS A 237 -17.62 16.96 -7.57
CA LYS A 237 -18.43 16.24 -6.57
C LYS A 237 -17.61 15.26 -5.72
N ARG A 238 -16.50 14.75 -6.26
CA ARG A 238 -15.64 13.76 -5.61
C ARG A 238 -14.36 14.37 -5.02
N HIS A 239 -14.16 15.68 -5.17
CA HIS A 239 -12.93 16.37 -4.79
C HIS A 239 -11.70 15.69 -5.41
N VAL A 240 -11.72 15.55 -6.74
CA VAL A 240 -10.59 15.10 -7.56
C VAL A 240 -10.46 16.00 -8.78
N LEU A 241 -9.34 15.90 -9.50
CA LEU A 241 -9.10 16.70 -10.70
C LEU A 241 -9.21 15.84 -11.96
N ASN A 242 -9.98 16.30 -12.94
CA ASN A 242 -9.89 15.76 -14.30
C ASN A 242 -8.90 16.58 -15.15
N ALA A 243 -8.80 16.27 -16.44
CA ALA A 243 -7.86 16.93 -17.34
C ALA A 243 -8.03 18.46 -17.36
N GLU A 244 -9.26 18.96 -17.46
CA GLU A 244 -9.56 20.40 -17.48
C GLU A 244 -9.15 21.07 -16.16
N LEU A 245 -9.56 20.51 -15.02
CA LEU A 245 -9.29 21.09 -13.71
C LEU A 245 -7.81 21.02 -13.31
N MET A 246 -7.09 19.98 -13.72
CA MET A 246 -5.64 19.88 -13.49
C MET A 246 -4.90 20.96 -14.28
N LYS A 247 -5.25 21.15 -15.56
CA LYS A 247 -4.66 22.21 -16.39
C LYS A 247 -4.99 23.60 -15.82
N GLU A 248 -6.24 23.81 -15.41
CA GLU A 248 -6.65 25.05 -14.74
C GLU A 248 -5.83 25.32 -13.48
N LEU A 249 -5.64 24.31 -12.62
CA LEU A 249 -4.85 24.43 -11.40
C LEU A 249 -3.39 24.81 -11.68
N LEU A 250 -2.74 24.12 -12.62
CA LEU A 250 -1.33 24.38 -12.95
C LEU A 250 -1.14 25.78 -13.57
N THR A 251 -2.06 26.21 -14.41
CA THR A 251 -2.03 27.52 -15.08
C THR A 251 -2.37 28.67 -14.13
N ASN A 252 -3.26 28.47 -13.15
CA ASN A 252 -3.79 29.54 -12.31
C ASN A 252 -3.29 29.52 -10.86
N SER A 253 -2.45 28.55 -10.47
CA SER A 253 -1.92 28.48 -9.11
C SER A 253 -1.18 29.75 -8.72
N ASP A 254 -1.53 30.27 -7.55
CA ASP A 254 -0.84 31.40 -6.90
C ASP A 254 0.17 30.96 -5.83
N SER A 255 0.33 29.65 -5.62
CA SER A 255 1.28 29.12 -4.64
C SER A 255 2.70 29.61 -4.97
N PRO A 256 3.46 30.19 -4.04
CA PRO A 256 4.82 30.67 -4.32
C PRO A 256 5.80 29.53 -4.58
N VAL A 257 5.50 28.34 -4.06
CA VAL A 257 6.30 27.13 -4.21
C VAL A 257 5.44 26.03 -4.78
N ALA A 258 6.01 25.25 -5.68
CA ALA A 258 5.49 23.97 -6.13
C ALA A 258 6.51 22.88 -5.84
N ALA A 259 6.06 21.67 -5.54
CA ALA A 259 6.96 20.55 -5.25
C ALA A 259 6.35 19.25 -5.77
N PHE A 260 7.11 18.49 -6.55
CA PHE A 260 6.59 17.30 -7.22
C PHE A 260 7.63 16.19 -7.25
N SER A 261 7.29 15.03 -6.69
CA SER A 261 8.07 13.80 -6.78
C SER A 261 7.87 13.09 -8.11
N GLY A 262 8.63 12.02 -8.38
CA GLY A 262 8.53 11.25 -9.63
C GLY A 262 7.19 10.57 -9.89
N TYR A 263 6.30 10.49 -8.89
CA TYR A 263 4.91 10.03 -9.10
C TYR A 263 3.91 11.15 -9.36
N SER A 264 4.33 12.39 -9.20
CA SER A 264 3.47 13.54 -9.44
C SER A 264 3.36 13.80 -10.93
N LEU A 265 2.14 14.09 -11.39
CA LEU A 265 1.80 14.34 -12.80
C LEU A 265 2.16 13.18 -13.73
N THR A 266 2.31 11.95 -13.18
CA THR A 266 2.64 10.75 -13.96
C THR A 266 1.61 9.63 -13.83
N ILE A 267 0.64 9.72 -12.93
CA ILE A 267 -0.33 8.66 -12.66
C ILE A 267 -1.75 9.13 -13.01
N LYS A 268 -2.52 8.27 -13.70
CA LYS A 268 -3.96 8.42 -13.85
C LYS A 268 -4.76 7.41 -13.05
N CYS A 269 -5.94 7.84 -12.61
CA CYS A 269 -6.91 7.04 -11.88
C CYS A 269 -8.24 6.93 -12.67
N PRO A 270 -9.03 5.86 -12.44
CA PRO A 270 -8.91 4.85 -11.38
C PRO A 270 -7.96 3.68 -11.68
N GLU A 271 -7.41 3.57 -12.89
CA GLU A 271 -6.61 2.41 -13.30
C GLU A 271 -5.30 2.32 -12.51
N VAL A 272 -4.79 3.46 -12.04
CA VAL A 272 -3.49 3.62 -11.40
C VAL A 272 -2.38 3.16 -12.35
N THR A 273 -2.40 3.76 -13.54
CA THR A 273 -1.42 3.51 -14.60
C THR A 273 -0.65 4.78 -14.92
N GLU A 274 0.51 4.61 -15.53
CA GLU A 274 1.32 5.73 -15.97
C GLU A 274 0.63 6.49 -17.11
N LEU A 275 0.70 7.82 -17.05
CA LEU A 275 0.24 8.70 -18.11
C LEU A 275 1.13 8.57 -19.35
N PRO A 276 0.59 8.72 -20.57
CA PRO A 276 1.42 8.84 -21.77
C PRO A 276 2.45 9.95 -21.61
N GLU A 277 3.67 9.74 -22.10
CA GLU A 277 4.76 10.73 -22.01
C GLU A 277 4.37 12.11 -22.55
N SER A 278 3.54 12.16 -23.60
CA SER A 278 3.03 13.41 -24.16
C SER A 278 2.16 14.20 -23.18
N GLU A 279 1.33 13.52 -22.39
CA GLU A 279 0.47 14.16 -21.38
C GLU A 279 1.30 14.58 -20.16
N GLN A 280 2.25 13.75 -19.74
CA GLN A 280 3.21 14.13 -18.68
C GLN A 280 4.00 15.39 -19.07
N ALA A 281 4.47 15.46 -20.32
CA ALA A 281 5.18 16.60 -20.86
C ALA A 281 4.30 17.86 -20.93
N GLU A 282 3.03 17.72 -21.32
CA GLU A 282 2.06 18.81 -21.33
C GLU A 282 1.86 19.41 -19.93
N LEU A 283 1.54 18.56 -18.94
CA LEU A 283 1.31 19.02 -17.56
C LEU A 283 2.57 19.65 -16.96
N ARG A 284 3.74 19.06 -17.22
CA ARG A 284 5.03 19.62 -16.80
C ARG A 284 5.31 20.95 -17.51
N GLY A 285 4.94 21.10 -18.77
CA GLY A 285 5.04 22.36 -19.53
C GLY A 285 4.28 23.49 -18.84
N LEU A 286 3.02 23.27 -18.50
CA LEU A 286 2.17 24.25 -17.79
C LEU A 286 2.77 24.68 -16.44
N LEU A 287 3.35 23.73 -15.70
CA LEU A 287 4.07 24.05 -14.47
C LEU A 287 5.27 24.98 -14.75
N LEU A 288 6.10 24.61 -15.72
CA LEU A 288 7.35 25.32 -16.05
C LEU A 288 7.12 26.70 -16.68
N GLU A 289 5.93 26.98 -17.21
CA GLU A 289 5.56 28.33 -17.66
C GLU A 289 5.63 29.34 -16.50
N ARG A 290 5.13 28.95 -15.32
CA ARG A 290 4.99 29.84 -14.15
C ARG A 290 6.05 29.64 -13.07
N TYR A 291 6.71 28.49 -13.07
CA TYR A 291 7.66 28.13 -12.02
C TYR A 291 9.05 27.84 -12.60
N GLU A 292 10.09 28.17 -11.83
CA GLU A 292 11.48 27.83 -12.12
C GLU A 292 11.99 26.78 -11.13
N LEU A 293 12.77 25.82 -11.62
CA LEU A 293 13.36 24.78 -10.78
C LEU A 293 14.39 25.41 -9.85
N ARG A 294 14.22 25.19 -8.55
CA ARG A 294 15.12 25.74 -7.52
C ARG A 294 16.04 24.70 -6.93
N GLU A 295 15.51 23.51 -6.63
CA GLU A 295 16.25 22.44 -5.94
C GLU A 295 15.77 21.07 -6.40
N GLU A 296 16.67 20.10 -6.43
CA GLU A 296 16.34 18.69 -6.61
C GLU A 296 16.83 17.88 -5.41
N ILE A 297 15.92 17.12 -4.80
CA ILE A 297 16.24 16.20 -3.71
C ILE A 297 16.09 14.79 -4.25
N GLU A 298 17.23 14.16 -4.56
CA GLU A 298 17.25 12.77 -5.00
C GLU A 298 16.69 11.84 -3.92
N ARG A 299 16.11 10.72 -4.38
CA ARG A 299 15.73 9.59 -3.52
C ARG A 299 14.74 9.98 -2.41
N PHE A 300 13.82 10.87 -2.72
CA PHE A 300 12.78 11.34 -1.83
C PHE A 300 11.59 10.37 -1.72
N GLY A 301 10.94 10.34 -0.56
CA GLY A 301 9.73 9.56 -0.32
C GLY A 301 9.92 8.04 -0.28
N GLN A 302 8.81 7.31 -0.22
CA GLN A 302 8.80 5.85 -0.10
C GLN A 302 9.41 5.15 -1.32
N ALA A 303 9.17 5.67 -2.52
CA ALA A 303 9.69 5.09 -3.75
C ALA A 303 11.07 5.58 -4.16
N SER A 304 11.72 6.42 -3.34
CA SER A 304 13.05 6.97 -3.63
C SER A 304 13.12 7.66 -5.01
N THR A 305 12.08 8.40 -5.39
CA THR A 305 12.06 9.22 -6.61
C THR A 305 12.71 10.58 -6.34
N THR A 306 13.16 11.29 -7.37
CA THR A 306 13.60 12.68 -7.20
C THR A 306 12.40 13.58 -6.88
N LEU A 307 12.53 14.42 -5.85
CA LEU A 307 11.63 15.54 -5.59
C LEU A 307 12.21 16.78 -6.26
N GLN A 308 11.40 17.44 -7.07
CA GLN A 308 11.75 18.70 -7.69
C GLN A 308 10.98 19.82 -6.99
N ILE A 309 11.69 20.83 -6.51
CA ILE A 309 11.11 21.99 -5.83
C ILE A 309 11.28 23.20 -6.74
N TYR A 310 10.17 23.89 -6.98
CA TYR A 310 10.09 25.03 -7.86
C TYR A 310 9.61 26.27 -7.12
N VAL A 311 10.08 27.44 -7.56
CA VAL A 311 9.64 28.74 -7.07
C VAL A 311 8.91 29.46 -8.21
N ARG A 312 7.82 30.16 -7.89
CA ARG A 312 7.08 30.94 -8.88
C ARG A 312 7.98 32.05 -9.43
N LYS A 313 8.01 32.23 -10.76
CA LYS A 313 8.75 33.32 -11.40
C LYS A 313 8.15 34.65 -10.95
N THR A 314 9.00 35.58 -10.50
CA THR A 314 8.63 36.99 -10.36
C THR A 314 8.54 37.61 -11.75
N GLU A 315 7.38 38.20 -12.07
CA GLU A 315 7.20 39.08 -13.24
C GLU A 315 8.04 40.36 -13.12
#